data_AF-A0A0L0H1Z5-F1
#
_entry.id   AF-A0A0L0H1Z5-F1
#
_cell.length_a   1.000
_cell.length_b   1.000
_cell.length_c   1.000
_cell.angle_alpha   90.00
_cell.angle_beta   90.00
_cell.angle_gamma   90.00
#
_symmetry.space_group_name_H-M   'P 1'
#
loop_
_entity.id
_entity.type
_entity.pdbx_description
1 polymer ?
#
loop_
_entity_poly.entity_id
_entity_poly.type
_entity_poly.pdbx_seq_one_letter_code
_entity_poly.pdbx_strand_id
1 'polypeptide(L)'
;MSILNDLEVAFASPAFRQQAGEIIGNECLTLFQQGLADHDAFIRDTCEMLAEALRDKARGELEAEDINAMLIGMQAQLAIQMTNAQIAVRSRMQTIVERLLSLSLSVLVTAL
;
A
#
# COMPACT_ATOMS: atom_id res chain seq x y z
N MET A 1 18.01 4.16 -4.68
CA MET A 1 17.14 3.09 -5.23
C MET A 1 15.71 3.58 -5.04
N SER A 2 14.84 3.47 -6.05
CA SER A 2 13.44 3.93 -5.91
C SER A 2 12.67 2.98 -4.99
N ILE A 3 11.75 3.50 -4.19
CA ILE A 3 10.90 2.70 -3.29
C ILE A 3 10.12 1.59 -4.02
N LEU A 4 9.69 1.87 -5.24
CA LEU A 4 9.00 0.90 -6.09
C LEU A 4 9.92 -0.26 -6.50
N ASN A 5 11.21 -0.01 -6.72
CA ASN A 5 12.16 -1.07 -7.05
C ASN A 5 12.40 -1.97 -5.85
N ASP A 6 12.46 -1.40 -4.64
CA ASP A 6 12.62 -2.19 -3.41
C ASP A 6 11.40 -3.11 -3.20
N LEU A 7 10.19 -2.59 -3.41
CA LEU A 7 8.96 -3.38 -3.35
C LEU A 7 8.88 -4.43 -4.45
N GLU A 8 9.31 -4.11 -5.67
CA GLU A 8 9.37 -5.06 -6.78
C GLU A 8 10.27 -6.26 -6.44
N VAL A 9 11.46 -5.99 -5.87
CA VAL A 9 12.36 -7.05 -5.40
C VAL A 9 11.71 -7.87 -4.29
N ALA A 10 11.05 -7.24 -3.32
CA ALA A 10 10.36 -7.93 -2.23
C ALA A 10 9.25 -8.86 -2.74
N PHE A 11 8.40 -8.37 -3.64
CA PHE A 11 7.30 -9.14 -4.22
C PHE A 11 7.75 -10.21 -5.23
N ALA A 12 8.95 -10.06 -5.80
CA ALA A 12 9.57 -11.08 -6.63
C ALA A 12 10.14 -12.25 -5.81
N SER A 13 10.28 -12.12 -4.49
CA SER A 13 10.85 -13.16 -3.65
C SER A 13 10.01 -14.45 -3.68
N PRO A 14 10.66 -15.64 -3.65
CA PRO A 14 9.93 -16.91 -3.63
C PRO A 14 8.98 -17.05 -2.43
N ALA A 15 9.40 -16.54 -1.26
CA ALA A 15 8.61 -16.59 -0.04
C ALA A 15 7.30 -15.79 -0.18
N PHE A 16 7.39 -14.55 -0.69
CA PHE A 16 6.22 -13.74 -0.95
C PHE A 16 5.30 -14.39 -2.00
N ARG A 17 5.85 -14.86 -3.12
CA ARG A 17 5.06 -15.48 -4.19
C ARG A 17 4.34 -16.75 -3.75
N GLN A 18 4.92 -17.51 -2.84
CA GLN A 18 4.27 -18.70 -2.27
C GLN A 18 3.05 -18.34 -1.42
N GLN A 19 3.08 -17.21 -0.72
CA GLN A 19 2.01 -16.79 0.18
C GLN A 19 0.94 -15.92 -0.48
N ALA A 20 1.35 -14.89 -1.22
CA ALA A 20 0.45 -13.89 -1.81
C ALA A 20 0.16 -14.14 -3.30
N GLY A 21 1.08 -14.80 -4.00
CA GLY A 21 1.01 -14.99 -5.44
C GLY A 21 1.47 -13.77 -6.25
N GLU A 22 1.89 -14.03 -7.50
CA GLU A 22 2.43 -13.01 -8.41
C GLU A 22 1.40 -11.96 -8.83
N ILE A 23 0.12 -12.35 -8.96
CA ILE A 23 -0.97 -11.45 -9.33
C ILE A 23 -1.12 -10.32 -8.32
N ILE A 24 -1.06 -10.64 -7.02
CA ILE A 24 -1.20 -9.66 -5.94
C ILE A 24 0.00 -8.70 -5.91
N GLY A 25 1.22 -9.21 -6.08
CA GLY A 25 2.41 -8.37 -6.16
C GLY A 25 2.32 -7.35 -7.32
N ASN A 26 1.91 -7.82 -8.50
CA ASN A 26 1.77 -6.97 -9.69
C ASN A 26 0.63 -5.95 -9.56
N GLU A 27 -0.51 -6.36 -9.00
CA GLU A 27 -1.61 -5.44 -8.68
C GLU A 27 -1.12 -4.34 -7.73
N CYS A 28 -0.44 -4.72 -6.65
CA CYS A 28 0.07 -3.80 -5.65
C CYS A 28 1.07 -2.77 -6.24
N LEU A 29 2.03 -3.23 -7.05
CA LEU A 29 2.98 -2.32 -7.73
C LEU A 29 2.27 -1.35 -8.67
N THR A 30 1.27 -1.83 -9.42
CA THR A 30 0.50 -0.99 -10.34
C THR A 30 -0.25 0.12 -9.57
N LEU A 31 -0.87 -0.24 -8.44
CA LEU A 31 -1.58 0.72 -7.59
C LEU A 31 -0.63 1.73 -6.97
N PHE A 32 0.56 1.32 -6.50
CA PHE A 32 1.56 2.26 -6.01
C PHE A 32 2.06 3.20 -7.11
N GLN A 33 2.32 2.70 -8.32
CA GLN A 33 2.69 3.55 -9.45
C GLN A 33 1.63 4.62 -9.75
N GLN A 34 0.35 4.24 -9.74
CA GLN A 34 -0.76 5.17 -9.93
C GLN A 34 -0.87 6.18 -8.78
N GLY A 35 -0.83 5.70 -7.54
CA GLY A 35 -0.98 6.53 -6.35
C GLY A 35 0.13 7.55 -6.18
N LEU A 36 1.39 7.14 -6.36
CA LEU A 36 2.55 8.03 -6.26
C LEU A 36 2.57 9.10 -7.37
N ALA A 37 1.91 8.84 -8.50
CA ALA A 37 1.78 9.77 -9.61
C ALA A 37 0.47 10.60 -9.59
N ASP A 38 -0.44 10.39 -8.62
CA ASP A 38 -1.73 11.07 -8.59
C ASP A 38 -1.56 12.58 -8.38
N HIS A 39 -2.52 13.38 -8.84
CA HIS A 39 -2.49 14.83 -8.66
C HIS A 39 -2.98 15.26 -7.27
N ASP A 40 -3.77 14.42 -6.60
CA ASP A 40 -4.22 14.64 -5.23
C ASP A 40 -3.09 14.33 -4.23
N ALA A 41 -2.80 15.29 -3.34
CA ALA A 41 -1.71 15.15 -2.37
C ALA A 41 -1.99 14.05 -1.35
N PHE A 42 -3.24 13.92 -0.88
CA PHE A 42 -3.56 12.89 0.10
C PHE A 42 -3.35 11.49 -0.47
N ILE A 43 -3.73 11.25 -1.73
CA ILE A 43 -3.47 9.97 -2.40
C ILE A 43 -1.97 9.69 -2.48
N ARG A 44 -1.17 10.65 -2.96
CA ARG A 44 0.28 10.48 -3.07
C ARG A 44 0.94 10.19 -1.73
N ASP A 45 0.70 11.04 -0.74
CA ASP A 45 1.35 10.99 0.57
C ASP A 45 0.97 9.68 1.31
N THR A 46 -0.29 9.25 1.18
CA THR A 46 -0.74 7.99 1.78
C THR A 46 -0.10 6.78 1.10
N CYS A 47 0.04 6.80 -0.23
CA CYS A 47 0.73 5.75 -0.97
C CYS A 47 2.23 5.71 -0.69
N GLU A 48 2.87 6.86 -0.52
CA GLU A 48 4.29 6.95 -0.14
C GLU A 48 4.52 6.37 1.26
N MET A 49 3.74 6.81 2.26
CA MET A 49 3.81 6.29 3.62
C MET A 49 3.60 4.77 3.67
N LEU A 50 2.62 4.26 2.92
CA LEU A 50 2.36 2.83 2.87
C LEU A 50 3.50 2.06 2.21
N ALA A 51 4.03 2.58 1.09
CA ALA A 51 5.15 1.96 0.39
C ALA A 51 6.41 1.90 1.28
N GLU A 52 6.65 2.93 2.09
CA GLU A 52 7.76 2.97 3.05
C GLU A 52 7.60 1.90 4.12
N ALA A 53 6.42 1.81 4.73
CA ALA A 53 6.15 0.79 5.75
C ALA A 53 6.30 -0.64 5.21
N LEU A 54 5.83 -0.91 3.99
CA LEU A 54 5.97 -2.24 3.37
C LEU A 54 7.43 -2.53 2.99
N ARG A 55 8.19 -1.53 2.54
CA ARG A 55 9.63 -1.69 2.28
C ARG A 55 10.38 -2.01 3.57
N ASP A 56 10.10 -1.28 4.63
CA ASP A 56 10.78 -1.44 5.92
C ASP A 56 10.40 -2.80 6.53
N LYS A 57 9.15 -3.26 6.34
CA LYS A 57 8.75 -4.65 6.64
C LYS A 57 9.57 -5.68 5.90
N ALA A 58 9.71 -5.52 4.59
CA ALA A 58 10.43 -6.44 3.73
C ALA A 58 11.93 -6.52 4.08
N ARG A 59 12.46 -5.46 4.71
CA ARG A 59 13.83 -5.40 5.23
C ARG A 59 13.96 -5.94 6.65
N GLY A 60 12.85 -6.25 7.32
CA GLY A 60 12.82 -6.65 8.73
C GLY A 60 13.09 -5.49 9.70
N GLU A 61 12.93 -4.25 9.25
CA GLU A 61 13.11 -3.03 10.06
C GLU A 61 11.85 -2.66 10.85
N LEU A 62 10.70 -3.21 10.46
CA LEU A 62 9.40 -2.94 11.08
C LEU A 62 8.58 -4.22 11.23
N GLU A 63 7.98 -4.42 12.40
CA GLU A 63 7.22 -5.62 12.72
C GLU A 63 5.79 -5.57 12.19
N ALA A 64 5.20 -6.74 11.93
CA ALA A 64 3.85 -6.82 11.37
C ALA A 64 2.79 -6.14 12.27
N GLU A 65 2.95 -6.22 13.59
CA GLU A 65 2.04 -5.63 14.58
C GLU A 65 1.99 -4.10 14.49
N ASP A 66 3.17 -3.47 14.35
CA ASP A 66 3.29 -2.02 14.21
C ASP A 66 2.66 -1.53 12.90
N ILE A 67 2.87 -2.27 11.80
CA ILE A 67 2.26 -1.94 10.50
C ILE A 67 0.75 -2.08 10.59
N ASN A 68 0.23 -3.14 11.21
CA ASN A 68 -1.20 -3.34 11.35
C ASN A 68 -1.86 -2.18 12.11
N ALA A 69 -1.23 -1.71 13.19
CA ALA A 69 -1.71 -0.54 13.92
C ALA A 69 -1.71 0.73 13.04
N MET A 70 -0.64 0.95 12.27
CA MET A 70 -0.55 2.06 11.32
C MET A 70 -1.65 1.99 10.24
N LEU A 71 -1.86 0.83 9.63
CA LEU A 71 -2.87 0.60 8.58
C LEU A 71 -4.28 0.89 9.06
N ILE A 72 -4.61 0.50 10.30
CA ILE A 72 -5.91 0.82 10.92
C ILE A 72 -6.08 2.34 11.06
N GLY A 73 -5.02 3.05 11.47
CA GLY A 73 -5.00 4.52 11.52
C GLY A 73 -5.24 5.15 10.14
N MET A 74 -4.56 4.64 9.11
CA MET A 74 -4.70 5.11 7.73
C MET A 74 -6.11 4.85 7.18
N GLN A 75 -6.74 3.71 7.50
CA GLN A 75 -8.13 3.44 7.12
C GLN A 75 -9.11 4.45 7.73
N ALA A 76 -8.92 4.81 9.01
CA ALA A 76 -9.74 5.82 9.66
C ALA A 76 -9.56 7.20 9.00
N GLN A 77 -8.34 7.59 8.67
CA GLN A 77 -8.05 8.84 7.96
C GLN A 77 -8.64 8.86 6.54
N LEU A 78 -8.52 7.76 5.81
CA LEU A 78 -9.12 7.59 4.49
C LEU A 78 -10.64 7.76 4.53
N ALA A 79 -11.32 7.17 5.52
CA ALA A 79 -12.77 7.30 5.69
C ALA A 79 -13.20 8.76 5.90
N ILE A 80 -12.44 9.51 6.71
CA ILE A 80 -12.65 10.94 6.92
C ILE A 80 -12.47 11.70 5.61
N GLN A 81 -11.39 11.44 4.86
CA GLN A 81 -11.14 12.15 3.61
C GLN A 81 -12.16 11.84 2.53
N MET A 82 -12.56 10.59 2.37
CA MET A 82 -13.58 10.20 1.39
C MET A 82 -14.93 10.88 1.62
N THR A 83 -15.25 11.23 2.87
CA THR A 83 -16.50 11.93 3.21
C THR A 83 -16.50 13.38 2.70
N ASN A 84 -15.32 14.02 2.67
CA ASN A 84 -15.16 15.43 2.30
C ASN A 84 -14.67 15.62 0.85
N ALA A 85 -14.28 14.54 0.17
CA ALA A 85 -13.73 14.58 -1.18
C ALA A 85 -14.80 14.76 -2.26
N GLN A 86 -14.43 15.45 -3.35
CA GLN A 86 -15.22 15.45 -4.58
C GLN A 86 -15.30 14.04 -5.16
N ILE A 87 -16.38 13.72 -5.88
CA ILE A 87 -16.66 12.38 -6.43
C ILE A 87 -15.45 11.80 -7.20
N ALA A 88 -14.81 12.61 -8.05
CA ALA A 88 -13.68 12.17 -8.85
C ALA A 88 -12.46 11.78 -7.99
N VAL A 89 -12.17 12.53 -6.92
CA VAL A 89 -11.07 12.21 -6.00
C VAL A 89 -11.43 11.01 -5.13
N ARG A 90 -12.66 10.97 -4.62
CA ARG A 90 -13.18 9.85 -3.84
C ARG A 90 -13.09 8.53 -4.61
N SER A 91 -13.47 8.52 -5.88
CA SER A 91 -13.36 7.31 -6.70
C SER A 91 -11.91 6.81 -6.81
N ARG A 92 -10.93 7.70 -6.94
CA ARG A 92 -9.51 7.31 -6.98
C ARG A 92 -8.99 6.86 -5.63
N MET A 93 -9.39 7.52 -4.53
CA MET A 93 -9.11 7.05 -3.16
C MET A 93 -9.60 5.61 -2.94
N GLN A 94 -10.79 5.26 -3.43
CA GLN A 94 -11.34 3.90 -3.34
C GLN A 94 -10.56 2.91 -4.23
N THR A 95 -10.29 3.26 -5.48
CA THR A 95 -9.58 2.37 -6.41
C THR A 95 -8.12 2.14 -6.02
N ILE A 96 -7.46 3.15 -5.45
CA ILE A 96 -6.02 3.12 -5.16
C ILE A 96 -5.77 2.86 -3.68
N VAL A 97 -6.11 3.83 -2.82
CA VAL A 97 -5.70 3.82 -1.41
C VAL A 97 -6.44 2.74 -0.63
N GLU A 98 -7.77 2.67 -0.76
CA GLU A 98 -8.58 1.65 -0.07
C GLU A 98 -8.16 0.24 -0.50
N ARG A 99 -7.91 0.05 -1.80
CA ARG A 99 -7.46 -1.24 -2.33
C ARG A 99 -6.09 -1.63 -1.80
N LEU A 100 -5.12 -0.69 -1.78
CA LEU A 100 -3.80 -0.93 -1.20
C LEU A 100 -3.88 -1.28 0.28
N LEU A 101 -4.63 -0.51 1.08
CA LEU A 101 -4.80 -0.81 2.51
C LEU A 101 -5.46 -2.18 2.74
N SER A 102 -6.44 -2.53 1.92
CA SER A 102 -7.10 -3.85 1.98
C SER A 102 -6.14 -5.00 1.64
N LEU A 103 -5.32 -4.86 0.59
CA LEU A 103 -4.29 -5.84 0.26
C LEU A 103 -3.23 -5.94 1.36
N SER A 104 -2.80 -4.81 1.93
CA SER A 104 -1.82 -4.78 3.01
C SER A 104 -2.28 -5.56 4.23
N LEU A 105 -3.50 -5.28 4.71
CA LEU A 105 -4.08 -5.95 5.88
C LEU A 105 -4.39 -7.42 5.63
N SER A 106 -4.79 -7.78 4.41
CA SER A 106 -5.22 -9.15 4.11
C SER A 106 -4.06 -10.11 3.85
N VAL A 107 -2.98 -9.64 3.23
CA VAL A 107 -1.93 -10.54 2.75
C VAL A 107 -0.52 -9.95 2.72
N LEU A 108 -0.32 -8.68 2.38
CA LEU A 108 1.04 -8.19 2.13
C LEU A 108 1.88 -8.16 3.41
N VAL A 109 1.32 -7.71 4.54
CA VAL A 109 2.06 -7.64 5.81
C VAL A 109 2.51 -9.02 6.30
N THR A 110 1.71 -10.06 6.04
CA THR A 110 2.04 -11.44 6.42
C THR A 110 2.99 -12.11 5.44
N ALA A 111 2.91 -11.74 4.16
CA ALA A 111 3.69 -12.36 3.08
C ALA A 111 5.09 -11.76 2.90
N LEU A 112 5.31 -10.54 3.40
CA LEU A 112 6.61 -9.86 3.46
C LEU A 112 7.37 -10.25 4.73
#